data_AF-X0W1Q8-F1
#
_entry.id   AF-X0W1Q8-F1
#
_cell.length_a   1.000
_cell.length_b   1.000
_cell.length_c   1.000
_cell.angle_alpha   90.00
_cell.angle_beta   90.00
_cell.angle_gamma   90.00
#
_symmetry.space_group_name_H-M   'P 1'
#
loop_
_entity.id
_entity.type
_entity.pdbx_description
1 polymer ?
#
loop_
_entity_poly.entity_id
_entity_poly.type
_entity_poly.pdbx_seq_one_letter_code
_entity_poly.pdbx_strand_id
1 'polypeptide(L)' 'MNVFVPKVTAAQRLGEGWCYTKTVATIGPASRNPEVLSQLIRAGIDVIRLNFSHGEREEHRDVIANIRHVARE' A
#
# COMPACT_ATOMS: atom_id res chain seq x y z
N MET A 1 8.74 8.15 2.58
CA MET A 1 9.20 6.76 2.85
C MET A 1 8.31 5.78 2.09
N ASN A 2 8.84 4.65 1.63
CA ASN A 2 8.05 3.62 0.94
C ASN A 2 7.80 2.44 1.88
N VAL A 3 6.58 1.90 1.85
CA VAL A 3 6.16 0.68 2.54
C VAL A 3 5.82 -0.36 1.49
N PHE A 4 6.49 -1.50 1.53
CA PHE A 4 6.23 -2.60 0.61
C PHE A 4 5.08 -3.45 1.14
N VAL A 5 4.13 -3.77 0.25
CA VAL A 5 3.08 -4.74 0.55
C VAL A 5 3.60 -6.12 0.12
N PRO A 6 3.75 -7.08 1.04
CA PRO A 6 4.19 -8.43 0.69
C PRO A 6 3.19 -9.06 -0.30
N LYS A 7 3.63 -9.25 -1.54
CA LYS A 7 2.95 -10.11 -2.51
C LYS A 7 3.75 -11.37 -2.74
N VAL A 8 3.03 -12.49 -2.87
CA VAL A 8 3.61 -13.82 -3.15
C VAL A 8 4.22 -13.88 -4.56
N THR A 9 3.88 -12.95 -5.45
CA THR A 9 4.33 -12.96 -6.85
C THR A 9 4.88 -11.62 -7.34
N ALA A 10 6.02 -11.68 -8.04
CA ALA A 10 6.65 -10.52 -8.68
C ALA A 10 5.86 -9.98 -9.89
N ALA A 11 5.04 -10.83 -10.52
CA ALA A 11 4.19 -10.48 -11.66
C ALA A 11 2.72 -10.75 -11.32
N GLN A 12 1.84 -9.82 -11.68
CA GLN A 12 0.40 -9.97 -11.53
C GLN A 12 -0.20 -10.48 -12.84
N ARG A 13 -1.10 -11.46 -12.78
CA ARG A 13 -1.79 -11.95 -13.97
C ARG A 13 -2.95 -11.01 -14.28
N LEU A 14 -2.94 -10.37 -15.45
CA LEU A 14 -4.01 -9.51 -15.94
C LEU A 14 -4.55 -10.13 -17.24
N GLY A 15 -5.73 -10.77 -17.14
CA GLY A 15 -6.31 -11.51 -18.26
C GLY A 15 -5.41 -12.66 -18.72
N GLU A 16 -5.08 -12.67 -20.01
CA GLU A 16 -4.21 -13.69 -20.63
C GLU A 16 -2.71 -13.41 -20.49
N GLY A 17 -2.33 -12.22 -20.00
CA GLY A 17 -0.95 -11.75 -19.90
C GLY A 17 -0.43 -11.55 -18.48
N TRP A 18 0.88 -11.32 -18.38
CA TRP A 18 1.55 -10.95 -17.13
C TRP A 18 1.83 -9.45 -17.12
N CYS A 19 1.48 -8.77 -16.02
CA CYS A 19 1.91 -7.43 -15.70
C CYS A 19 3.11 -7.49 -14.76
N TYR A 20 4.26 -7.06 -15.26
CA TYR A 20 5.50 -6.96 -14.49
C TYR A 20 5.68 -5.56 -13.86
N THR A 21 4.88 -4.58 -14.29
CA THR A 21 4.92 -3.21 -13.77
C THR A 21 4.36 -3.17 -12.36
N LYS A 22 5.13 -2.61 -11.43
CA LYS A 22 4.71 -2.42 -10.04
C LYS A 22 3.86 -1.16 -9.90
N THR A 23 2.74 -1.29 -9.19
CA THR A 23 1.84 -0.18 -8.91
C THR A 23 2.20 0.47 -7.58
N VAL A 24 2.45 1.77 -7.61
CA VAL A 24 2.78 2.59 -6.43
C VAL A 24 1.65 3.57 -6.17
N ALA A 25 1.12 3.60 -4.94
CA ALA A 25 0.10 4.56 -4.53
C ALA A 25 0.60 5.45 -3.39
N THR A 26 0.39 6.77 -3.49
CA THR A 26 0.67 7.68 -2.38
C THR A 26 -0.55 7.76 -1.47
N ILE A 27 -0.38 7.49 -0.19
CA ILE A 27 -1.46 7.55 0.80
C ILE A 27 -1.48 8.92 1.47
N GLY A 28 -2.68 9.44 1.66
CA GLY A 28 -2.94 10.68 2.38
C GLY A 28 -4.06 10.52 3.40
N PRO A 29 -4.54 11.63 3.99
CA PRO A 29 -5.55 11.60 5.06
C PRO A 29 -6.85 10.87 4.69
N ALA A 30 -7.27 10.95 3.42
CA ALA A 30 -8.48 10.31 2.93
C ALA A 30 -8.36 8.78 2.76
N SER A 31 -7.14 8.25 2.70
CA SER A 31 -6.85 6.85 2.35
C SER A 31 -6.05 6.10 3.41
N ARG A 32 -5.88 6.69 4.60
CA ARG A 32 -5.10 6.11 5.71
C ARG A 32 -5.88 5.13 6.60
N ASN A 33 -7.18 4.99 6.40
CA ASN A 33 -8.06 4.14 7.19
C ASN A 33 -7.84 2.65 6.83
N PRO A 34 -7.79 1.70 7.80
CA PRO A 34 -7.53 0.29 7.52
C PRO A 34 -8.46 -0.34 6.47
N GLU A 35 -9.74 0.01 6.45
CA GLU A 35 -10.70 -0.55 5.48
C GLU A 35 -10.36 -0.12 4.04
N VAL A 36 -9.93 1.14 3.86
CA VAL A 36 -9.50 1.67 2.56
C VAL A 36 -8.17 1.05 2.16
N LEU A 37 -7.23 0.91 3.09
CA LEU A 37 -5.96 0.22 2.85
C LEU A 37 -6.17 -1.23 2.41
N SER A 38 -7.12 -1.95 3.03
CA SER A 38 -7.48 -3.31 2.64
C SER A 38 -8.04 -3.34 1.22
N GLN A 39 -8.92 -2.41 0.85
CA GLN A 39 -9.44 -2.32 -0.51
C GLN A 39 -8.33 -2.05 -1.53
N LEU A 40 -7.39 -1.16 -1.20
CA LEU A 40 -6.25 -0.81 -2.04
C LEU A 40 -5.28 -1.98 -2.25
N ILE A 41 -5.02 -2.76 -1.20
CA ILE A 41 -4.21 -3.97 -1.27
C ILE A 41 -4.90 -5.03 -2.14
N ARG A 42 -6.20 -5.26 -1.94
CA ARG A 42 -7.01 -6.19 -2.76
C ARG A 42 -7.13 -5.75 -4.22
N ALA A 43 -7.18 -4.44 -4.48
CA ALA A 43 -7.15 -3.87 -5.82
C ALA A 43 -5.80 -4.07 -6.53
N GLY A 44 -4.75 -4.44 -5.79
CA GLY A 44 -3.48 -4.86 -6.37
C GLY A 44 -2.36 -3.84 -6.28
N ILE A 45 -2.35 -2.93 -5.30
CA ILE A 45 -1.18 -2.07 -5.04
C ILE A 45 0.01 -2.89 -4.55
N ASP A 46 1.21 -2.61 -5.06
CA ASP A 46 2.46 -3.28 -4.65
C ASP A 46 3.23 -2.48 -3.60
N VAL A 47 3.24 -1.16 -3.76
CA VAL A 47 4.02 -0.25 -2.91
C VAL A 47 3.15 0.91 -2.47
N ILE A 48 3.19 1.19 -1.18
CA ILE A 48 2.56 2.38 -0.60
C ILE A 48 3.64 3.41 -0.33
N ARG A 49 3.48 4.60 -0.90
CA ARG A 49 4.32 5.76 -0.63
C ARG A 49 3.67 6.64 0.43
N LEU A 50 4.44 6.98 1.46
CA LEU A 50 4.08 8.00 2.44
C LEU A 50 4.90 9.26 2.18
N ASN A 51 4.21 10.38 1.98
CA ASN A 51 4.83 11.67 1.77
C ASN A 51 5.13 12.34 3.12
N PHE A 52 6.41 12.50 3.44
CA PHE A 52 6.87 13.05 4.73
C PHE A 52 7.03 14.57 4.70
N SER A 53 6.79 15.24 3.58
CA SER A 53 6.78 16.71 3.51
C SER A 53 5.64 17.33 4.32
N HIS A 54 4.62 16.55 4.67
CA HIS A 54 3.44 16.98 5.42
C HIS A 54 3.03 15.91 6.44
N GLY A 55 2.47 16.34 7.58
CA GLY A 55 1.98 15.45 8.64
C GLY A 55 2.99 15.19 9.76
N GLU A 56 2.49 14.73 10.90
CA GLU A 56 3.29 14.49 12.10
C GLU A 56 3.93 13.10 12.10
N ARG A 57 5.07 12.92 12.78
CA ARG A 57 5.76 11.60 12.84
C ARG A 57 4.89 10.50 13.43
N GLU A 58 4.06 10.83 14.42
CA GLU A 58 3.18 9.85 15.06
C GLU A 58 2.11 9.35 14.08
N GLU A 59 1.49 10.26 13.32
CA GLU A 59 0.51 9.87 12.29
C GLU A 59 1.13 8.94 11.25
N HIS A 60 2.35 9.24 10.79
CA HIS A 60 3.06 8.35 9.86
C HIS A 60 3.30 6.97 10.46
N ARG A 61 3.60 6.90 11.76
CA ARG A 61 3.84 5.64 12.48
C ARG A 61 2.58 4.78 12.54
N ASP A 62 1.45 5.39 12.87
CA ASP A 62 0.15 4.72 12.93
C ASP A 62 -0.24 4.17 11.56
N VAL A 63 -0.05 4.97 10.51
CA VAL A 63 -0.34 4.53 9.13
C VAL A 63 0.54 3.35 8.74
N ILE A 64 1.84 3.35 9.09
CA ILE A 64 2.73 2.22 8.81
C ILE A 64 2.29 0.97 9.56
N ALA A 65 1.89 1.12 10.83
CA ALA A 65 1.39 0.01 11.64
C ALA A 65 0.14 -0.62 11.01
N ASN A 66 -0.82 0.22 10.61
CA ASN A 66 -2.05 -0.20 9.93
C ASN A 66 -1.74 -0.90 8.59
N ILE A 67 -0.88 -0.33 7.75
CA ILE A 67 -0.50 -0.97 6.47
C ILE A 67 0.09 -2.36 6.70
N ARG A 68 0.98 -2.51 7.69
CA ARG A 68 1.61 -3.79 8.01
C ARG A 68 0.63 -4.79 8.62
N HIS A 69 -0.34 -4.32 9.37
CA HIS A 69 -1.39 -5.15 9.93
C HIS A 69 -2.27 -5.69 8.81
N VAL A 70 -2.86 -4.82 7.99
CA VAL A 70 -3.75 -5.19 6.88
C VAL A 70 -3.03 -6.04 5.83
N ALA A 71 -1.73 -5.82 5.60
CA ALA A 71 -0.96 -6.63 4.66
C ALA A 71 -0.64 -8.05 5.16
N ARG A 72 -0.88 -8.34 6.44
CA ARG A 72 -0.73 -9.69 7.02
C ARG A 72 -2.06 -10.43 7.13
N GLU A 73 -3.18 -9.73 7.00
CA GLU A 73 -4.52 -10.30 6.90
C GLU A 73 -4.75 -10.88 5.49
#